data_AF-A0A8S3U7R8-F1
#
_entry.id   AF-A0A8S3U7R8-F1
#
_cell.length_a   1.000
_cell.length_b   1.000
_cell.length_c   1.000
_cell.angle_alpha   90.00
_cell.angle_beta   90.00
_cell.angle_gamma   90.00
#
_symmetry.space_group_name_H-M   'P 1'
#
loop_
_entity.id
_entity.type
_entity.pdbx_description
1 polymer ?
#
loop_
_entity_poly.entity_id
_entity_poly.type
_entity_poly.pdbx_seq_one_letter_code
_entity_poly.pdbx_strand_id
1 'polypeptide(L)'
;MLFIYSSIIEQANSWLTLNPEYSLWKCETVTFKIKNDFTSDQDDPVYMESAFGLNRYLSGLRLWLVPQMNSTLPVAQIGFTTALPGKLDEHNYVIASSHSTIQDSIEQLNKQFIKKPLPGVILNVEMIEFHENESSGSMSIDPNKTYWEEKGTENMVKISAVRVYFIIGKPEYVKIGYHDEQPSMQHVPFSTVVKFGPFRDVVTKMGYWLKSQKGIRVVNLQSINVVVSYSRDVKAHLDPTQNCSTEKTGIESRYAKVLRAFYVQQKSDEVPYSSLNLHTRLFVPVLREGKLFESVSKTMQRTIKWLDYTRVPPFSVETIQYQVYLGGESVGNLEDKVDKSVRRTNGRYQLSTFRIYFPSEFSEPPPEIAPEVDTAAGWGCVIS
;
A
#
# COMPACT_ATOMS: atom_id res chain seq x y z
N MET A 1 13.58 22.97 -6.55
CA MET A 1 13.50 21.80 -7.44
C MET A 1 12.08 21.27 -7.33
N LEU A 2 11.30 21.26 -8.41
CA LEU A 2 9.94 20.74 -8.41
C LEU A 2 10.03 19.22 -8.57
N PHE A 3 9.63 18.46 -7.56
CA PHE A 3 9.62 17.00 -7.62
C PHE A 3 8.29 16.53 -8.21
N ILE A 4 8.26 16.29 -9.52
CA ILE A 4 7.07 15.90 -10.29
C ILE A 4 7.09 14.38 -10.53
N TYR A 5 5.96 13.70 -10.34
CA TYR A 5 5.87 12.24 -10.41
C TYR A 5 6.19 11.69 -11.81
N SER A 6 5.91 12.45 -12.88
CA SER A 6 6.29 12.08 -14.24
C SER A 6 7.80 11.89 -14.41
N SER A 7 8.62 12.71 -13.75
CA SER A 7 10.09 12.57 -13.78
C SER A 7 10.57 11.28 -13.11
N ILE A 8 9.83 10.73 -12.15
CA ILE A 8 10.14 9.43 -11.54
C ILE A 8 9.88 8.31 -12.54
N ILE A 9 8.79 8.41 -13.30
CA ILE A 9 8.42 7.43 -14.34
C ILE A 9 9.43 7.45 -15.50
N GLU A 10 9.86 8.64 -15.92
CA GLU A 10 10.91 8.81 -16.94
C GLU A 10 12.24 8.17 -16.51
N GLN A 11 12.64 8.37 -15.24
CA GLN A 11 13.83 7.74 -14.68
C GLN A 11 13.69 6.21 -14.62
N ALA A 12 12.53 5.71 -14.20
CA ALA A 12 12.26 4.27 -14.16
C ALA A 12 12.31 3.64 -15.56
N ASN A 13 11.72 4.29 -16.57
CA ASN A 13 11.77 3.84 -17.96
C ASN A 13 13.19 3.86 -18.53
N SER A 14 13.98 4.88 -18.19
CA SER A 14 15.38 4.97 -18.57
C SER A 14 16.19 3.83 -17.95
N TRP A 15 15.95 3.52 -16.67
CA TRP A 15 16.57 2.40 -15.99
C TRP A 15 16.21 1.06 -16.62
N LEU A 16 14.92 0.81 -16.90
CA LEU A 16 14.47 -0.44 -17.57
C LEU A 16 15.12 -0.61 -18.94
N THR A 17 15.32 0.47 -19.69
CA THR A 17 16.00 0.45 -21.00
C THR A 17 17.47 0.07 -20.88
N LEU A 18 18.12 0.49 -19.80
CA LEU A 18 19.54 0.18 -19.53
C LEU A 18 19.76 -1.22 -18.93
N ASN A 19 18.71 -1.88 -18.43
CA ASN A 19 18.79 -3.19 -17.79
C ASN A 19 17.78 -4.18 -18.43
N PRO A 20 17.95 -4.52 -19.72
CA PRO A 20 17.00 -5.34 -20.49
C PRO A 20 16.95 -6.82 -20.04
N GLU A 21 17.86 -7.25 -19.16
CA GLU A 21 17.86 -8.56 -18.53
C GLU A 21 16.75 -8.74 -17.49
N TYR A 22 16.01 -7.69 -17.15
CA TYR A 22 14.88 -7.72 -16.23
C TYR A 22 13.54 -7.41 -16.91
N SER A 23 12.50 -8.16 -16.56
CA SER A 23 11.11 -7.81 -16.84
C SER A 23 10.49 -7.09 -15.64
N LEU A 24 9.66 -6.10 -15.92
CA LEU A 24 8.81 -5.49 -14.88
C LEU A 24 7.61 -6.39 -14.59
N TRP A 25 7.49 -6.87 -13.36
CA TRP A 25 6.33 -7.65 -12.89
C TRP A 25 5.26 -6.75 -12.28
N LYS A 26 5.65 -5.77 -11.45
CA LYS A 26 4.76 -4.82 -10.78
C LYS A 26 5.51 -3.54 -10.45
N CYS A 27 4.80 -2.43 -10.30
CA CYS A 27 5.32 -1.25 -9.62
C CYS A 27 4.29 -0.67 -8.64
N GLU A 28 4.76 0.08 -7.64
CA GLU A 28 3.92 0.74 -6.63
C GLU A 28 4.50 2.10 -6.22
N THR A 29 3.63 3.04 -5.79
CA THR A 29 4.06 4.25 -5.10
C THR A 29 4.48 3.90 -3.67
N VAL A 30 5.65 4.38 -3.26
CA VAL A 30 6.14 4.21 -1.87
C VAL A 30 6.47 5.57 -1.26
N THR A 31 6.19 5.73 0.03
CA THR A 31 6.46 6.96 0.77
C THR A 31 7.74 6.82 1.59
N PHE A 32 8.64 7.79 1.44
CA PHE A 32 9.87 7.91 2.23
C PHE A 32 9.83 9.15 3.10
N LYS A 33 10.31 9.05 4.34
CA LYS A 33 10.64 10.23 5.12
C LYS A 33 11.99 10.78 4.67
N ILE A 34 12.10 12.09 4.48
CA ILE A 34 13.37 12.75 4.15
C ILE A 34 13.86 13.59 5.35
N LYS A 35 15.17 13.76 5.41
CA LYS A 35 15.86 14.58 6.41
C LYS A 35 15.71 16.08 6.07
N ASN A 36 16.08 16.94 7.02
CA ASN A 36 15.98 18.39 6.86
C ASN A 36 16.89 18.96 5.75
N ASP A 37 17.93 18.22 5.37
CA ASP A 37 18.83 18.53 4.26
C ASP A 37 18.32 17.97 2.91
N PHE A 38 17.06 17.51 2.85
CA PHE A 38 16.42 16.88 1.70
C PHE A 38 17.09 15.57 1.23
N THR A 39 17.90 14.94 2.07
CA THR A 39 18.42 13.60 1.81
C THR A 39 17.45 12.53 2.30
N SER A 40 17.41 11.39 1.62
CA SER A 40 16.64 10.20 2.03
C SER A 40 17.57 9.01 2.15
N ASP A 41 17.54 8.31 3.28
CA ASP A 41 18.11 6.97 3.37
C ASP A 41 17.03 5.97 2.98
N GLN A 42 17.07 5.49 1.74
CA GLN A 42 16.07 4.55 1.23
C GLN A 42 16.32 3.12 1.70
N ASP A 43 17.48 2.85 2.31
CA ASP A 43 17.85 1.53 2.81
C ASP A 43 17.54 1.38 4.31
N ASP A 44 17.30 2.47 5.04
CA ASP A 44 16.79 2.44 6.42
C ASP A 44 15.29 2.09 6.43
N PRO A 45 14.88 0.94 6.99
CA PRO A 45 13.47 0.58 7.01
C PRO A 45 12.67 1.35 8.08
N VAL A 46 13.34 2.00 9.05
CA VAL A 46 12.68 2.66 10.16
C VAL A 46 12.86 4.17 10.08
N TYR A 47 11.80 4.92 10.32
CA TYR A 47 11.92 6.37 10.51
C TYR A 47 11.03 6.85 11.64
N MET A 48 11.50 7.87 12.36
CA MET A 48 10.73 8.52 13.42
C MET A 48 9.94 9.69 12.83
N GLU A 49 8.65 9.80 13.11
CA GLU A 49 7.86 11.00 12.92
C GLU A 49 7.85 11.83 14.20
N SER A 50 8.17 13.12 14.07
CA SER A 50 8.21 14.06 15.19
C SER A 50 6.81 14.58 15.51
N ALA A 51 6.45 14.60 16.79
CA ALA A 51 5.21 15.20 17.27
C ALA A 51 5.16 16.72 17.10
N PHE A 52 6.29 17.39 17.35
CA PHE A 52 6.38 18.85 17.42
C PHE A 52 7.28 19.45 16.32
N GLY A 53 7.94 18.60 15.55
CA GLY A 53 8.79 18.99 14.43
C GLY A 53 8.07 18.89 13.10
N LEU A 54 8.72 19.44 12.08
CA LEU A 54 8.32 19.29 10.70
C LEU A 54 8.76 17.93 10.17
N ASN A 55 7.82 17.14 9.70
CA ASN A 55 8.06 15.89 9.00
C ASN A 55 7.97 16.15 7.51
N ARG A 56 8.94 15.65 6.75
CA ARG A 56 9.01 15.83 5.29
C ARG A 56 9.00 14.48 4.63
N TYR A 57 8.23 14.36 3.56
CA TYR A 57 8.06 13.10 2.86
C TYR A 57 8.22 13.27 1.36
N LEU A 58 8.61 12.16 0.72
CA LEU A 58 8.74 12.05 -0.72
C LEU A 58 8.08 10.75 -1.19
N SER A 59 7.25 10.84 -2.22
CA SER A 59 6.74 9.70 -2.98
C SER A 59 7.81 9.25 -3.97
N GLY A 60 8.19 7.98 -3.92
CA GLY A 60 8.96 7.32 -4.96
C GLY A 60 8.17 6.25 -5.69
N LEU A 61 8.87 5.53 -6.56
CA LEU A 61 8.37 4.39 -7.29
C LEU A 61 9.23 3.18 -6.96
N ARG A 62 8.59 2.08 -6.57
CA ARG A 62 9.26 0.79 -6.41
C ARG A 62 8.94 -0.10 -7.59
N LEU A 63 9.97 -0.70 -8.18
CA LEU A 63 9.85 -1.70 -9.24
C LEU A 63 10.05 -3.10 -8.66
N TRP A 64 9.14 -4.00 -8.98
CA TRP A 64 9.26 -5.43 -8.70
C TRP A 64 9.63 -6.11 -10.00
N LEU A 65 10.84 -6.69 -10.02
CA LEU A 65 11.48 -7.18 -11.24
C LEU A 65 11.65 -8.69 -11.18
N VAL A 66 11.62 -9.32 -12.36
CA VAL A 66 11.94 -10.74 -12.55
C VAL A 66 12.95 -10.89 -13.68
N PRO A 67 13.78 -11.96 -13.71
CA PRO A 67 14.66 -12.20 -14.84
C PRO A 67 13.89 -12.32 -16.16
N GLN A 68 14.38 -11.65 -17.20
CA GLN A 68 13.82 -11.70 -18.54
C GLN A 68 14.07 -13.07 -19.17
N MET A 69 13.02 -13.88 -19.29
CA MET A 69 13.12 -15.23 -19.89
C MET A 69 13.27 -15.20 -21.42
N ASN A 70 12.83 -14.12 -22.06
CA ASN A 70 12.88 -13.97 -23.52
C ASN A 70 13.47 -12.61 -23.91
N SER A 71 14.73 -12.61 -24.36
CA SER A 71 15.45 -11.41 -24.80
C SER A 71 14.88 -10.75 -26.06
N THR A 72 13.93 -11.39 -26.77
CA THR A 72 13.31 -10.81 -27.96
C THR A 72 12.11 -9.91 -27.64
N LEU A 73 11.60 -9.92 -26.40
CA LEU A 73 10.48 -9.06 -26.03
C LEU A 73 10.98 -7.62 -25.85
N PRO A 74 10.19 -6.62 -26.28
CA PRO A 74 10.56 -5.22 -26.09
C PRO A 74 10.61 -4.87 -24.59
N VAL A 75 11.53 -3.99 -24.23
CA VAL A 75 11.61 -3.43 -22.88
C VAL A 75 10.31 -2.70 -22.55
N ALA A 76 9.75 -3.01 -21.39
CA ALA A 76 8.52 -2.39 -20.91
C ALA A 76 8.70 -0.88 -20.67
N GLN A 77 7.77 -0.07 -21.17
CA GLN A 77 7.67 1.35 -20.83
C GLN A 77 6.45 1.57 -19.95
N ILE A 78 6.66 2.15 -18.78
CA ILE A 78 5.63 2.47 -17.80
C ILE A 78 4.97 3.80 -18.17
N GLY A 79 3.64 3.80 -18.22
CA GLY A 79 2.81 4.99 -18.12
C GLY A 79 1.98 4.97 -16.84
N PHE A 80 1.44 6.12 -16.46
CA PHE A 80 0.53 6.21 -15.33
C PHE A 80 -0.59 7.23 -15.58
N THR A 81 -1.69 7.07 -14.87
CA THR A 81 -2.73 8.09 -14.70
C THR A 81 -3.26 8.03 -13.27
N THR A 82 -3.74 9.16 -12.74
CA THR A 82 -4.30 9.24 -11.39
C THR A 82 -5.68 9.86 -11.44
N ALA A 83 -6.66 9.20 -10.84
CA ALA A 83 -7.98 9.77 -10.59
C ALA A 83 -8.10 10.18 -9.13
N LEU A 84 -8.28 11.47 -8.96
CA LEU A 84 -8.58 12.09 -7.68
C LEU A 84 -10.09 12.03 -7.39
N PRO A 85 -10.48 12.02 -6.12
CA PRO A 85 -11.87 12.02 -5.71
C PRO A 85 -12.44 13.45 -5.75
N GLY A 86 -13.56 13.67 -6.45
CA GLY A 86 -14.25 14.96 -6.48
C GLY A 86 -14.36 15.60 -7.87
N LYS A 87 -14.65 16.91 -7.90
CA LYS A 87 -14.77 17.69 -9.13
C LYS A 87 -13.52 18.54 -9.33
N LEU A 88 -13.08 18.64 -10.58
CA LEU A 88 -12.10 19.64 -10.99
C LEU A 88 -12.75 21.02 -10.92
N ASP A 89 -12.04 21.99 -10.34
CA ASP A 89 -12.37 23.40 -10.44
C ASP A 89 -11.88 23.99 -11.78
N GLU A 90 -12.08 25.30 -11.97
CA GLU A 90 -11.69 26.03 -13.19
C GLU A 90 -10.18 26.04 -13.43
N HIS A 91 -9.36 25.76 -12.42
CA HIS A 91 -7.89 25.73 -12.48
C HIS A 91 -7.33 24.30 -12.55
N ASN A 92 -8.19 23.29 -12.74
CA ASN A 92 -7.85 21.86 -12.70
C ASN A 92 -7.36 21.35 -11.34
N TYR A 93 -7.67 22.04 -10.25
CA TYR A 93 -7.50 21.51 -8.91
C TYR A 93 -8.72 20.70 -8.51
N VAL A 94 -8.50 19.63 -7.75
CA VAL A 94 -9.60 18.81 -7.27
C VAL A 94 -10.06 19.28 -5.92
N ILE A 95 -11.31 19.76 -5.87
CA ILE A 95 -12.00 20.03 -4.61
C ILE A 95 -12.49 18.67 -4.12
N ALA A 96 -11.69 18.04 -3.26
CA ALA A 96 -12.05 16.79 -2.62
C ALA A 96 -13.29 17.02 -1.75
N SER A 97 -14.42 16.42 -2.14
CA SER A 97 -15.60 16.42 -1.28
C SER A 97 -15.50 15.25 -0.32
N SER A 98 -15.79 15.50 0.96
CA SER A 98 -15.91 14.45 1.98
C SER A 98 -17.00 13.41 1.68
N HIS A 99 -17.81 13.66 0.65
CA HIS A 99 -18.88 12.77 0.20
C HIS A 99 -18.50 11.91 -1.01
N SER A 100 -17.32 12.10 -1.60
CA SER A 100 -16.86 11.29 -2.73
C SER A 100 -16.31 9.95 -2.24
N THR A 101 -16.69 8.88 -2.95
CA THR A 101 -16.29 7.51 -2.65
C THR A 101 -15.31 6.98 -3.70
N ILE A 102 -14.54 5.94 -3.37
CA ILE A 102 -13.63 5.33 -4.37
C ILE A 102 -14.41 4.79 -5.57
N GLN A 103 -15.64 4.34 -5.35
CA GLN A 103 -16.53 3.91 -6.43
C GLN A 103 -16.75 5.04 -7.45
N ASP A 104 -16.96 6.27 -7.00
CA ASP A 104 -17.11 7.43 -7.88
C ASP A 104 -15.86 7.66 -8.74
N SER A 105 -14.67 7.57 -8.13
CA SER A 105 -13.38 7.70 -8.84
C SER A 105 -13.18 6.61 -9.88
N ILE A 106 -13.49 5.35 -9.54
CA ILE A 106 -13.40 4.21 -10.45
C ILE A 106 -14.40 4.33 -11.60
N GLU A 107 -15.64 4.74 -11.34
CA GLU A 107 -16.64 4.98 -12.37
C GLU A 107 -16.25 6.11 -13.31
N GLN A 108 -15.68 7.19 -12.78
CA GLN A 108 -15.15 8.29 -13.58
C GLN A 108 -14.00 7.83 -14.48
N LEU A 109 -13.04 7.05 -13.96
CA LEU A 109 -11.97 6.44 -14.74
C LEU A 109 -12.52 5.54 -15.85
N ASN A 110 -13.47 4.67 -15.53
CA ASN A 110 -14.07 3.78 -16.51
C ASN A 110 -14.79 4.56 -17.62
N LYS A 111 -15.51 5.65 -17.28
CA LYS A 111 -16.12 6.56 -18.27
C LYS A 111 -15.07 7.24 -19.15
N GLN A 112 -13.90 7.59 -18.58
CA GLN A 112 -12.78 8.15 -19.35
C GLN A 112 -12.19 7.10 -20.30
N PHE A 113 -11.94 5.87 -19.84
CA PHE A 113 -11.36 4.80 -20.67
C PHE A 113 -12.27 4.33 -21.82
N ILE A 114 -13.59 4.46 -21.66
CA ILE A 114 -14.53 4.24 -22.78
C ILE A 114 -14.34 5.30 -23.87
N LYS A 115 -14.13 6.57 -23.49
CA LYS A 115 -13.97 7.69 -24.44
C LYS A 115 -12.56 7.75 -25.03
N LYS A 116 -11.55 7.48 -24.22
CA LYS A 116 -10.13 7.51 -24.56
C LYS A 116 -9.47 6.26 -23.97
N PRO A 117 -9.34 5.18 -24.75
CA PRO A 117 -8.74 3.93 -24.30
C PRO A 117 -7.35 4.15 -23.71
N LEU A 118 -6.99 3.32 -22.75
CA LEU A 118 -5.67 3.37 -22.14
C LEU A 118 -4.63 2.98 -23.20
N PRO A 119 -3.51 3.70 -23.35
CA PRO A 119 -2.52 3.42 -24.40
C PRO A 119 -1.62 2.25 -23.99
N GLY A 120 -2.19 1.08 -23.69
CA GLY A 120 -1.48 -0.08 -23.19
C GLY A 120 -2.27 -0.96 -22.24
N VAL A 121 -1.58 -1.89 -21.60
CA VAL A 121 -2.16 -2.90 -20.70
C VAL A 121 -1.94 -2.49 -19.25
N ILE A 122 -2.99 -2.55 -18.42
CA ILE A 122 -2.89 -2.26 -16.98
C ILE A 122 -1.92 -3.25 -16.31
N LEU A 123 -0.89 -2.68 -15.68
CA LEU A 123 0.12 -3.36 -14.88
C LEU A 123 -0.32 -3.44 -13.42
N ASN A 124 -0.68 -2.30 -12.82
CA ASN A 124 -1.06 -2.20 -11.42
C ASN A 124 -2.13 -1.11 -11.24
N VAL A 125 -3.02 -1.29 -10.27
CA VAL A 125 -3.96 -0.25 -9.83
C VAL A 125 -3.86 -0.18 -8.32
N GLU A 126 -3.62 1.00 -7.76
CA GLU A 126 -3.44 1.18 -6.33
C GLU A 126 -4.22 2.38 -5.82
N MET A 127 -4.54 2.33 -4.52
CA MET A 127 -4.89 3.51 -3.75
C MET A 127 -3.61 4.20 -3.30
N ILE A 128 -3.49 5.49 -3.56
CA ILE A 128 -2.48 6.36 -2.95
C ILE A 128 -3.15 7.35 -2.02
N GLU A 129 -2.43 7.83 -1.00
CA GLU A 129 -2.91 8.84 -0.07
C GLU A 129 -2.17 10.17 -0.29
N PHE A 130 -2.92 11.26 -0.45
CA PHE A 130 -2.42 12.62 -0.39
C PHE A 130 -2.67 13.19 1.00
N HIS A 131 -1.71 13.95 1.51
CA HIS A 131 -1.71 14.47 2.87
C HIS A 131 -1.66 15.99 2.80
N GLU A 132 -2.70 16.63 3.31
CA GLU A 132 -2.81 18.10 3.34
C GLU A 132 -3.20 18.56 4.75
N ASN A 133 -2.60 19.65 5.21
CA ASN A 133 -2.99 20.24 6.50
C ASN A 133 -4.38 20.85 6.36
N GLU A 134 -5.23 20.64 7.36
CA GLU A 134 -6.57 21.23 7.38
C GLU A 134 -6.46 22.76 7.41
N SER A 135 -6.72 23.41 6.27
CA SER A 135 -6.84 24.86 6.15
C SER A 135 -8.31 25.23 5.97
N SER A 136 -8.68 26.45 6.32
CA SER A 136 -10.08 26.93 6.33
C SER A 136 -10.69 27.15 4.94
N GLY A 137 -10.31 26.35 3.93
CA GLY A 137 -10.70 26.53 2.53
C GLY A 137 -10.71 25.24 1.71
N SER A 138 -10.93 25.37 0.40
CA SER A 138 -10.87 24.26 -0.54
C SER A 138 -9.44 23.72 -0.63
N MET A 139 -9.29 22.40 -0.43
CA MET A 139 -8.01 21.73 -0.64
C MET A 139 -7.76 21.59 -2.15
N SER A 140 -6.58 21.99 -2.59
CA SER A 140 -6.10 21.84 -3.95
C SER A 140 -5.03 20.75 -3.94
N ILE A 141 -5.28 19.66 -4.68
CA ILE A 141 -4.36 18.52 -4.78
C ILE A 141 -3.76 18.49 -6.18
N ASP A 142 -2.43 18.49 -6.24
CA ASP A 142 -1.70 18.16 -7.47
C ASP A 142 -1.33 16.66 -7.45
N PRO A 143 -1.89 15.83 -8.35
CA PRO A 143 -1.63 14.40 -8.37
C PRO A 143 -0.19 14.04 -8.77
N ASN A 144 0.58 15.00 -9.31
CA ASN A 144 1.98 14.84 -9.66
C ASN A 144 2.94 15.35 -8.59
N LYS A 145 2.44 16.02 -7.54
CA LYS A 145 3.25 16.44 -6.41
C LYS A 145 3.75 15.21 -5.68
N THR A 146 5.06 15.12 -5.52
CA THR A 146 5.71 13.98 -4.84
C THR A 146 6.21 14.33 -3.46
N TYR A 147 6.15 15.60 -3.06
CA TYR A 147 6.69 16.10 -1.81
C TYR A 147 5.60 16.73 -0.97
N TRP A 148 5.60 16.45 0.34
CA TRP A 148 4.75 17.17 1.29
C TRP A 148 5.40 17.29 2.66
N GLU A 149 4.85 18.19 3.45
CA GLU A 149 5.26 18.42 4.83
C GLU A 149 4.09 18.22 5.78
N GLU A 150 4.37 17.69 6.97
CA GLU A 150 3.38 17.53 8.02
C GLU A 150 3.92 18.01 9.36
N LYS A 151 3.04 18.56 10.18
CA LYS A 151 3.31 18.80 11.61
C LYS A 151 2.36 17.96 12.45
N GLY A 152 2.89 17.33 13.50
CA GLY A 152 2.07 16.54 14.44
C GLY A 152 1.11 17.39 15.28
N THR A 153 1.33 18.71 15.32
CA THR A 153 0.47 19.70 15.99
C THR A 153 -0.66 20.24 15.11
N GLU A 154 -0.74 19.84 13.85
CA GLU A 154 -1.76 20.29 12.91
C GLU A 154 -2.68 19.12 12.52
N ASN A 155 -3.96 19.43 12.27
CA ASN A 155 -4.91 18.47 11.76
C ASN A 155 -4.49 18.07 10.35
N MET A 156 -4.58 16.77 10.06
CA MET A 156 -4.18 16.21 8.78
C MET A 156 -5.39 15.65 8.07
N VAL A 157 -5.61 16.11 6.85
CA VAL A 157 -6.59 15.53 5.94
C VAL A 157 -5.87 14.57 5.00
N LYS A 158 -6.33 13.33 4.96
CA LYS A 158 -5.87 12.30 4.05
C LYS A 158 -6.88 12.09 2.95
N ILE A 159 -6.42 12.16 1.71
CA ILE A 159 -7.26 12.06 0.53
C ILE A 159 -6.76 10.91 -0.32
N SER A 160 -7.58 9.88 -0.42
CA SER A 160 -7.27 8.67 -1.17
C SER A 160 -7.61 8.86 -2.65
N ALA A 161 -6.71 8.46 -3.53
CA ALA A 161 -6.87 8.54 -4.97
C ALA A 161 -6.52 7.21 -5.63
N VAL A 162 -7.00 7.00 -6.86
CA VAL A 162 -6.72 5.78 -7.62
C VAL A 162 -5.63 6.08 -8.64
N ARG A 163 -4.48 5.42 -8.52
CA ARG A 163 -3.40 5.47 -9.50
C ARG A 163 -3.37 4.18 -10.32
N VAL A 164 -3.32 4.32 -11.64
CA VAL A 164 -3.27 3.22 -12.60
C VAL A 164 -1.92 3.29 -13.31
N TYR A 165 -1.13 2.23 -13.19
CA TYR A 165 0.07 2.00 -13.98
C TYR A 165 -0.23 1.05 -15.12
N PHE A 166 0.40 1.29 -16.26
CA PHE A 166 0.23 0.47 -17.45
C PHE A 166 1.52 0.36 -18.24
N ILE A 167 1.66 -0.72 -18.99
CA ILE A 167 2.74 -0.87 -19.97
C ILE A 167 2.26 -0.26 -21.28
N ILE A 168 2.97 0.76 -21.76
CA ILE A 168 2.67 1.47 -22.99
C ILE A 168 2.64 0.49 -24.16
N GLY A 169 1.57 0.54 -24.95
CA GLY A 169 1.35 -0.38 -26.06
C GLY A 169 0.12 -0.02 -26.87
N LYS A 170 -0.50 -1.04 -27.49
CA LYS A 170 -1.73 -0.85 -28.25
C LYS A 170 -2.86 -0.36 -27.32
N PRO A 171 -3.69 0.60 -27.76
CA PRO A 171 -4.80 1.06 -26.93
C PRO A 171 -5.76 -0.07 -26.56
N GLU A 172 -6.13 -0.14 -25.28
CA GLU A 172 -7.01 -1.18 -24.73
C GLU A 172 -8.22 -0.56 -24.02
N TYR A 173 -9.41 -1.10 -24.32
CA TYR A 173 -10.64 -0.78 -23.61
C TYR A 173 -10.73 -1.64 -22.35
N VAL A 174 -10.51 -1.00 -21.21
CA VAL A 174 -10.46 -1.67 -19.91
C VAL A 174 -11.53 -1.12 -18.99
N LYS A 175 -12.06 -2.00 -18.13
CA LYS A 175 -12.94 -1.61 -17.02
C LYS A 175 -12.34 -2.11 -15.72
N ILE A 176 -12.02 -1.19 -14.84
CA ILE A 176 -11.46 -1.45 -13.51
C ILE A 176 -12.61 -1.65 -12.52
N GLY A 177 -12.44 -2.60 -11.61
CA GLY A 177 -13.25 -2.74 -10.40
C GLY A 177 -12.37 -2.97 -9.17
N TYR A 178 -13.00 -2.99 -8.01
CA TYR A 178 -12.35 -3.37 -6.76
C TYR A 178 -13.31 -4.17 -5.87
N HIS A 179 -12.73 -4.92 -4.93
CA HIS A 179 -13.44 -5.63 -3.87
C HIS A 179 -12.68 -5.49 -2.57
N ASP A 180 -13.41 -5.38 -1.46
CA ASP A 180 -12.84 -5.22 -0.14
C ASP A 180 -13.23 -6.37 0.77
N GLU A 181 -12.25 -6.88 1.50
CA GLU A 181 -12.47 -7.78 2.63
C GLU A 181 -12.11 -7.10 3.94
N GLN A 182 -13.06 -7.11 4.85
CA GLN A 182 -12.94 -6.48 6.16
C GLN A 182 -12.62 -7.52 7.25
N PRO A 183 -11.88 -7.10 8.29
CA PRO A 183 -11.68 -7.93 9.48
C PRO A 183 -13.02 -8.17 10.19
N SER A 184 -13.14 -9.31 10.87
CA SER A 184 -14.22 -9.50 11.83
C SER A 184 -14.07 -8.48 12.97
N MET A 185 -15.20 -7.95 13.44
CA MET A 185 -15.25 -6.98 14.53
C MET A 185 -16.02 -7.58 15.71
N GLN A 186 -15.42 -7.53 16.89
CA GLN A 186 -16.06 -7.91 18.14
C GLN A 186 -16.15 -6.69 19.06
N HIS A 187 -17.38 -6.27 19.35
CA HIS A 187 -17.64 -5.18 20.29
C HIS A 187 -17.56 -5.71 21.72
N VAL A 188 -16.77 -5.05 22.56
CA VAL A 188 -16.74 -5.36 23.98
C VAL A 188 -17.95 -4.70 24.65
N PRO A 189 -18.83 -5.45 25.35
CA PRO A 189 -19.98 -4.88 26.04
C PRO A 189 -19.57 -3.74 26.97
N PHE A 190 -20.32 -2.65 26.97
CA PHE A 190 -20.07 -1.45 27.80
C PHE A 190 -18.72 -0.76 27.55
N SER A 191 -18.08 -0.98 26.41
CA SER A 191 -16.81 -0.36 26.05
C SER A 191 -16.84 0.21 24.63
N THR A 192 -16.05 1.25 24.39
CA THR A 192 -15.78 1.78 23.04
C THR A 192 -14.67 1.00 22.33
N VAL A 193 -14.07 0.02 23.01
CA VAL A 193 -13.02 -0.84 22.48
C VAL A 193 -13.64 -1.88 21.54
N VAL A 194 -13.07 -1.96 20.34
CA VAL A 194 -13.39 -2.98 19.36
C VAL A 194 -12.16 -3.84 19.15
N LYS A 195 -12.37 -5.16 19.14
CA LYS A 195 -11.34 -6.14 18.81
C LYS A 195 -11.53 -6.57 17.37
N PHE A 196 -10.44 -6.66 16.64
CA PHE A 196 -10.44 -7.15 15.27
C PHE A 196 -9.92 -8.59 15.24
N GLY A 197 -10.48 -9.41 14.34
CA GLY A 197 -9.89 -10.70 14.00
C GLY A 197 -8.52 -10.54 13.33
N PRO A 198 -7.72 -11.61 13.25
CA PRO A 198 -6.38 -11.55 12.67
C PRO A 198 -6.42 -11.27 11.16
N PHE A 199 -5.37 -10.63 10.63
CA PHE A 199 -5.32 -10.24 9.21
C PHE A 199 -5.36 -11.44 8.25
N ARG A 200 -4.81 -12.60 8.64
CA ARG A 200 -4.89 -13.83 7.84
C ARG A 200 -6.33 -14.26 7.54
N ASP A 201 -7.29 -13.95 8.41
CA ASP A 201 -8.70 -14.27 8.16
C ASP A 201 -9.25 -13.39 7.04
N VAL A 202 -8.79 -12.14 6.94
CA VAL A 202 -9.13 -11.22 5.84
C VAL A 202 -8.59 -11.75 4.51
N VAL A 203 -7.34 -12.22 4.51
CA VAL A 203 -6.71 -12.85 3.33
C VAL A 203 -7.49 -14.11 2.91
N THR A 204 -7.86 -14.94 3.87
CA THR A 204 -8.63 -16.17 3.62
C THR A 204 -9.98 -15.86 2.98
N LYS A 205 -10.72 -14.87 3.50
CA LYS A 205 -11.99 -14.40 2.89
C LYS A 205 -11.79 -13.89 1.47
N MET A 206 -10.71 -13.14 1.22
CA MET A 206 -10.38 -12.66 -0.12
C MET A 206 -10.13 -13.82 -1.09
N GLY A 207 -9.42 -14.87 -0.64
CA GLY A 207 -9.26 -16.11 -1.41
C GLY A 207 -10.60 -16.76 -1.76
N TYR A 208 -11.54 -16.85 -0.80
CA TYR A 208 -12.88 -17.39 -1.06
C TYR A 208 -13.67 -16.54 -2.07
N TRP A 209 -13.63 -15.22 -1.95
CA TRP A 209 -14.28 -14.34 -2.92
C TRP A 209 -13.70 -14.56 -4.32
N LEU A 210 -12.36 -14.56 -4.46
CA LEU A 210 -11.67 -14.74 -5.73
C LEU A 210 -12.02 -16.07 -6.42
N LYS A 211 -12.13 -17.18 -5.69
CA LYS A 211 -12.54 -18.50 -6.26
C LYS A 211 -13.88 -18.46 -7.00
N SER A 212 -14.78 -17.55 -6.60
CA SER A 212 -16.11 -17.42 -7.20
C SER A 212 -16.18 -16.44 -8.37
N GLN A 213 -15.09 -15.71 -8.67
CA GLN A 213 -15.09 -14.70 -9.71
C GLN A 213 -14.82 -15.27 -11.10
N LYS A 214 -15.49 -14.69 -12.10
CA LYS A 214 -15.32 -15.00 -13.52
C LYS A 214 -15.02 -13.73 -14.30
N GLY A 215 -14.27 -13.87 -15.40
CA GLY A 215 -14.01 -12.75 -16.31
C GLY A 215 -13.34 -11.56 -15.64
N ILE A 216 -12.48 -11.81 -14.64
CA ILE A 216 -11.64 -10.78 -14.03
C ILE A 216 -10.18 -11.21 -14.00
N ARG A 217 -9.28 -10.24 -14.14
CA ARG A 217 -7.86 -10.38 -13.83
C ARG A 217 -7.52 -9.45 -12.68
N VAL A 218 -7.15 -10.01 -11.54
CA VAL A 218 -6.60 -9.27 -10.41
C VAL A 218 -5.30 -8.61 -10.84
N VAL A 219 -5.18 -7.32 -10.58
CA VAL A 219 -3.99 -6.51 -10.90
C VAL A 219 -3.27 -6.05 -9.64
N ASN A 220 -3.94 -6.02 -8.49
CA ASN A 220 -3.33 -5.66 -7.22
C ASN A 220 -4.09 -6.25 -6.03
N LEU A 221 -3.35 -6.62 -4.98
CA LEU A 221 -3.85 -6.77 -3.62
C LEU A 221 -3.15 -5.74 -2.75
N GLN A 222 -3.93 -4.94 -2.02
CA GLN A 222 -3.42 -3.84 -1.21
C GLN A 222 -4.08 -3.80 0.16
N SER A 223 -3.27 -3.73 1.21
CA SER A 223 -3.70 -3.47 2.57
C SER A 223 -3.94 -1.97 2.76
N ILE A 224 -5.19 -1.55 2.90
CA ILE A 224 -5.56 -0.15 3.15
C ILE A 224 -5.93 0.06 4.62
N ASN A 225 -5.59 1.22 5.18
CA ASN A 225 -5.92 1.56 6.56
C ASN A 225 -7.19 2.40 6.60
N VAL A 226 -8.28 1.83 7.10
CA VAL A 226 -9.60 2.49 7.16
C VAL A 226 -9.83 3.03 8.56
N VAL A 227 -10.27 4.29 8.67
CA VAL A 227 -10.60 4.89 9.97
C VAL A 227 -11.79 4.17 10.60
N VAL A 228 -11.64 3.81 11.87
CA VAL A 228 -12.71 3.26 12.69
C VAL A 228 -13.59 4.42 13.15
N SER A 229 -14.79 4.50 12.60
CA SER A 229 -15.78 5.51 12.95
C SER A 229 -16.78 4.96 13.96
N TYR A 230 -17.34 5.80 14.81
CA TYR A 230 -18.34 5.40 15.82
C TYR A 230 -19.67 6.08 15.53
N SER A 231 -20.76 5.30 15.51
CA SER A 231 -22.11 5.86 15.41
C SER A 231 -22.56 6.50 16.73
N ARG A 232 -23.74 7.16 16.74
CA ARG A 232 -24.35 7.70 17.97
C ARG A 232 -24.55 6.65 19.05
N ASP A 233 -24.79 5.39 18.64
CA ASP A 233 -24.94 4.24 19.54
C ASP A 233 -23.61 3.60 19.94
N VAL A 234 -22.48 4.29 19.67
CA VAL A 234 -21.12 3.86 20.00
C VAL A 234 -20.71 2.55 19.30
N LYS A 235 -21.44 2.17 18.23
CA LYS A 235 -21.04 1.03 17.40
C LYS A 235 -19.97 1.49 16.42
N ALA A 236 -18.80 0.89 16.55
CA ALA A 236 -17.75 1.04 15.56
C ALA A 236 -18.19 0.50 14.19
N HIS A 237 -17.79 1.17 13.13
CA HIS A 237 -17.99 0.74 11.76
C HIS A 237 -16.76 1.12 10.92
N LEU A 238 -16.55 0.34 9.87
CA LEU A 238 -15.53 0.58 8.86
C LEU A 238 -16.22 0.91 7.55
N ASP A 239 -15.82 2.01 6.93
CA ASP A 239 -16.26 2.38 5.60
C ASP A 239 -15.03 2.50 4.68
N PRO A 240 -14.63 1.40 4.00
CA PRO A 240 -13.46 1.42 3.13
C PRO A 240 -13.69 2.24 1.86
N THR A 241 -14.93 2.70 1.61
CA THR A 241 -15.27 3.43 0.39
C THR A 241 -14.95 4.92 0.49
N GLN A 242 -14.72 5.45 1.70
CA GLN A 242 -14.39 6.85 1.91
C GLN A 242 -13.02 7.20 1.34
N ASN A 243 -12.98 8.26 0.54
CA ASN A 243 -11.73 8.78 -0.01
C ASN A 243 -11.14 9.93 0.81
N CYS A 244 -11.76 10.34 1.91
CA CYS A 244 -11.29 11.45 2.72
C CYS A 244 -11.42 11.09 4.19
N SER A 245 -10.35 11.32 4.95
CA SER A 245 -10.38 11.19 6.41
C SER A 245 -9.56 12.30 7.06
N THR A 246 -9.90 12.63 8.31
CA THR A 246 -9.20 13.67 9.07
C THR A 246 -8.63 13.08 10.36
N GLU A 247 -7.32 13.18 10.53
CA GLU A 247 -6.65 12.97 11.81
C GLU A 247 -6.61 14.30 12.58
N LYS A 248 -7.39 14.40 13.65
CA LYS A 248 -7.42 15.59 14.50
C LYS A 248 -6.29 15.59 15.51
N THR A 249 -5.68 16.75 15.70
CA THR A 249 -4.62 16.96 16.69
C THR A 249 -5.14 16.69 18.09
N GLY A 250 -4.37 15.95 18.89
CA GLY A 250 -4.71 15.62 20.28
C GLY A 250 -5.78 14.54 20.44
N ILE A 251 -6.43 14.10 19.36
CA ILE A 251 -7.42 13.02 19.37
C ILE A 251 -6.76 11.74 18.83
N GLU A 252 -7.06 10.62 19.47
CA GLU A 252 -6.64 9.31 18.99
C GLU A 252 -7.51 8.89 17.79
N SER A 253 -6.89 8.71 16.62
CA SER A 253 -7.51 8.10 15.45
C SER A 253 -7.18 6.61 15.42
N ARG A 254 -8.21 5.77 15.35
CA ARG A 254 -8.07 4.32 15.23
C ARG A 254 -8.31 3.89 13.80
N TYR A 255 -7.54 2.91 13.35
CA TYR A 255 -7.65 2.34 12.01
C TYR A 255 -7.75 0.83 12.09
N ALA A 256 -8.38 0.23 11.09
CA ALA A 256 -8.32 -1.19 10.82
C ALA A 256 -7.85 -1.44 9.40
N LYS A 257 -7.08 -2.50 9.19
CA LYS A 257 -6.62 -2.92 7.87
C LYS A 257 -7.72 -3.69 7.15
N VAL A 258 -8.04 -3.22 5.95
CA VAL A 258 -8.91 -3.88 4.97
C VAL A 258 -8.03 -4.34 3.81
N LEU A 259 -8.31 -5.52 3.27
CA LEU A 259 -7.62 -6.00 2.07
C LEU A 259 -8.47 -5.64 0.84
N ARG A 260 -7.92 -4.83 -0.04
CA ARG A 260 -8.53 -4.44 -1.31
C ARG A 260 -7.91 -5.20 -2.46
N ALA A 261 -8.74 -5.85 -3.27
CA ALA A 261 -8.35 -6.39 -4.56
C ALA A 261 -8.78 -5.42 -5.66
N PHE A 262 -7.84 -4.95 -6.49
CA PHE A 262 -8.17 -4.29 -7.74
C PHE A 262 -8.11 -5.29 -8.89
N TYR A 263 -9.05 -5.19 -9.82
CA TYR A 263 -9.14 -6.09 -10.96
C TYR A 263 -9.60 -5.39 -12.22
N VAL A 264 -9.28 -5.97 -13.37
CA VAL A 264 -9.81 -5.57 -14.68
C VAL A 264 -10.80 -6.60 -15.18
N GLN A 265 -11.92 -6.15 -15.75
CA GLN A 265 -12.90 -7.02 -16.38
C GLN A 265 -12.37 -7.52 -17.73
N GLN A 266 -12.51 -8.83 -17.95
CA GLN A 266 -12.14 -9.52 -19.18
C GLN A 266 -13.37 -10.22 -19.75
N LYS A 267 -13.44 -10.31 -21.09
CA LYS A 267 -14.45 -11.09 -21.78
C LYS A 267 -14.03 -12.57 -21.77
N SER A 268 -14.13 -13.21 -20.61
CA SER A 268 -13.84 -14.63 -20.43
C SER A 268 -14.83 -15.24 -19.45
N ASP A 269 -15.31 -16.44 -19.75
CA ASP A 269 -16.14 -17.23 -18.84
C ASP A 269 -15.30 -18.11 -17.90
N GLU A 270 -13.97 -18.04 -18.04
CA GLU A 270 -13.03 -18.78 -17.20
C GLU A 270 -13.12 -18.31 -15.73
N VAL A 271 -12.84 -19.27 -14.85
CA VAL A 271 -12.72 -19.08 -13.41
C VAL A 271 -11.23 -19.18 -13.06
N PRO A 272 -10.41 -18.16 -13.35
CA PRO A 272 -8.94 -18.25 -13.29
C PRO A 272 -8.41 -18.54 -11.87
N TYR A 273 -9.25 -18.34 -10.86
CA TYR A 273 -8.91 -18.50 -9.45
C TYR A 273 -9.62 -19.67 -8.77
N SER A 274 -10.24 -20.59 -9.53
CA SER A 274 -10.98 -21.73 -8.96
C SER A 274 -10.16 -22.60 -8.00
N SER A 275 -8.84 -22.73 -8.24
CA SER A 275 -7.90 -23.47 -7.39
C SER A 275 -7.13 -22.58 -6.40
N LEU A 276 -7.40 -21.27 -6.33
CA LEU A 276 -6.62 -20.32 -5.54
C LEU A 276 -6.80 -20.56 -4.03
N ASN A 277 -5.77 -20.93 -3.29
CA ASN A 277 -5.78 -20.88 -1.83
C ASN A 277 -4.89 -19.70 -1.40
N LEU A 278 -5.50 -18.54 -1.11
CA LEU A 278 -4.73 -17.32 -0.89
C LEU A 278 -4.08 -17.32 0.50
N HIS A 279 -2.74 -17.28 0.53
CA HIS A 279 -1.93 -17.14 1.74
C HIS A 279 -1.14 -15.84 1.71
N THR A 280 -0.56 -15.46 2.85
CA THR A 280 0.32 -14.29 2.96
C THR A 280 1.56 -14.64 3.77
N ARG A 281 2.65 -13.91 3.51
CA ARG A 281 3.86 -13.88 4.34
C ARG A 281 4.30 -12.44 4.56
N LEU A 282 4.60 -12.06 5.80
CA LEU A 282 5.19 -10.76 6.12
C LEU A 282 6.71 -10.85 6.34
N PHE A 283 7.48 -10.14 5.53
CA PHE A 283 8.93 -9.97 5.67
C PHE A 283 9.21 -8.67 6.41
N VAL A 284 9.49 -8.82 7.71
CA VAL A 284 9.82 -7.72 8.60
C VAL A 284 11.35 -7.63 8.74
N PRO A 285 11.96 -6.43 8.63
CA PRO A 285 13.38 -6.24 8.92
C PRO A 285 13.74 -6.71 10.34
N VAL A 286 14.83 -7.46 10.47
CA VAL A 286 15.32 -8.00 11.74
C VAL A 286 15.90 -6.89 12.61
N LEU A 287 15.56 -6.88 13.89
CA LEU A 287 16.20 -6.02 14.90
C LEU A 287 17.58 -6.59 15.26
N ARG A 288 18.66 -5.81 15.06
CA ARG A 288 20.03 -6.25 15.35
C ARG A 288 20.43 -5.91 16.79
N GLU A 289 20.57 -4.61 17.08
CA GLU A 289 20.98 -4.11 18.39
C GLU A 289 20.24 -2.82 18.73
N GLY A 290 19.69 -2.74 19.95
CA GLY A 290 18.97 -1.57 20.44
C GLY A 290 17.76 -1.21 19.57
N LYS A 291 17.93 -0.19 18.72
CA LYS A 291 16.89 0.36 17.84
C LYS A 291 17.21 0.21 16.35
N LEU A 292 18.29 -0.50 16.03
CA LEU A 292 18.80 -0.64 14.68
C LEU A 292 18.25 -1.89 14.01
N PHE A 293 17.52 -1.70 12.92
CA PHE A 293 17.05 -2.78 12.08
C PHE A 293 18.12 -3.14 11.02
N GLU A 294 18.03 -4.34 10.44
CA GLU A 294 18.69 -4.61 9.17
C GLU A 294 18.17 -3.68 8.08
N SER A 295 18.92 -3.52 6.99
CA SER A 295 18.49 -2.64 5.92
C SER A 295 17.39 -3.25 5.05
N VAL A 296 16.70 -2.41 4.27
CA VAL A 296 15.72 -2.84 3.27
C VAL A 296 16.34 -3.83 2.28
N SER A 297 17.56 -3.56 1.81
CA SER A 297 18.30 -4.43 0.91
C SER A 297 18.58 -5.80 1.51
N LYS A 298 19.00 -5.86 2.78
CA LYS A 298 19.18 -7.15 3.49
C LYS A 298 17.86 -7.92 3.65
N THR A 299 16.80 -7.22 4.02
CA THR A 299 15.45 -7.80 4.10
C THR A 299 15.03 -8.40 2.75
N MET A 300 15.28 -7.69 1.64
CA MET A 300 14.97 -8.18 0.30
C MET A 300 15.83 -9.37 -0.14
N GLN A 301 17.12 -9.39 0.17
CA GLN A 301 17.97 -10.56 -0.09
C GLN A 301 17.44 -11.80 0.63
N ARG A 302 17.00 -11.63 1.88
CA ARG A 302 16.36 -12.67 2.67
C ARG A 302 15.03 -13.13 2.05
N THR A 303 14.19 -12.19 1.62
CA THR A 303 12.95 -12.49 0.88
C THR A 303 13.23 -13.30 -0.39
N ILE A 304 14.25 -12.95 -1.17
CA ILE A 304 14.63 -13.66 -2.39
C ILE A 304 15.09 -15.09 -2.09
N LYS A 305 15.96 -15.29 -1.09
CA LYS A 305 16.38 -16.63 -0.64
C LYS A 305 15.19 -17.48 -0.20
N TRP A 306 14.25 -16.89 0.53
CA TRP A 306 13.03 -17.57 0.94
C TRP A 306 12.16 -17.98 -0.26
N LEU A 307 11.98 -17.10 -1.23
CA LEU A 307 11.22 -17.40 -2.47
C LEU A 307 11.91 -18.48 -3.31
N ASP A 308 13.25 -18.48 -3.36
CA ASP A 308 14.02 -19.51 -4.06
C ASP A 308 13.87 -20.89 -3.41
N TYR A 309 13.76 -20.94 -2.07
CA TYR A 309 13.49 -22.18 -1.35
C TYR A 309 12.07 -22.70 -1.60
N THR A 310 11.06 -21.85 -1.40
CA THR A 310 9.66 -22.29 -1.46
C THR A 310 9.21 -22.62 -2.87
N ARG A 311 9.82 -22.00 -3.90
CA ARG A 311 9.46 -22.16 -5.32
C ARG A 311 7.98 -21.87 -5.61
N VAL A 312 7.27 -21.19 -4.69
CA VAL A 312 5.88 -20.80 -4.89
C VAL A 312 5.87 -19.42 -5.54
N PRO A 313 5.26 -19.27 -6.73
CA PRO A 313 5.21 -17.98 -7.40
C PRO A 313 4.35 -16.99 -6.59
N PRO A 314 4.82 -15.75 -6.37
CA PRO A 314 4.02 -14.71 -5.75
C PRO A 314 2.74 -14.42 -6.55
N PHE A 315 1.62 -14.28 -5.86
CA PHE A 315 0.36 -13.79 -6.41
C PHE A 315 0.31 -12.25 -6.46
N SER A 316 0.76 -11.60 -5.38
CA SER A 316 0.94 -10.15 -5.32
C SER A 316 1.95 -9.78 -4.25
N VAL A 317 2.44 -8.56 -4.26
CA VAL A 317 3.39 -8.04 -3.27
C VAL A 317 3.11 -6.58 -2.98
N GLU A 318 3.28 -6.13 -1.75
CA GLU A 318 3.15 -4.72 -1.39
C GLU A 318 4.17 -4.32 -0.32
N THR A 319 4.53 -3.03 -0.32
CA THR A 319 5.27 -2.39 0.78
C THR A 319 4.27 -1.85 1.81
N ILE A 320 4.40 -2.29 3.07
CA ILE A 320 3.50 -1.88 4.17
C ILE A 320 4.30 -1.20 5.27
N GLN A 321 3.75 -0.12 5.82
CA GLN A 321 4.28 0.56 7.00
C GLN A 321 3.50 0.16 8.26
N TYR A 322 4.24 -0.16 9.32
CA TYR A 322 3.71 -0.41 10.66
C TYR A 322 4.21 0.64 11.64
N GLN A 323 3.30 1.14 12.48
CA GLN A 323 3.68 1.96 13.62
C GLN A 323 4.25 1.07 14.73
N VAL A 324 5.48 1.36 15.17
CA VAL A 324 6.19 0.62 16.22
C VAL A 324 6.68 1.55 17.33
N TYR A 325 6.82 1.00 18.54
CA TYR A 325 7.41 1.62 19.72
C TYR A 325 8.70 0.90 20.04
N LEU A 326 9.79 1.62 19.89
CA LEU A 326 11.13 1.11 20.16
C LEU A 326 11.37 1.14 21.68
N GLY A 327 11.41 -0.04 22.30
CA GLY A 327 11.63 -0.21 23.74
C GLY A 327 10.48 -0.85 24.53
N GLY A 328 9.49 -1.41 23.84
CA GLY A 328 8.41 -2.13 24.50
C GLY A 328 8.62 -3.65 24.44
N GLU A 329 8.27 -4.38 25.50
CA GLU A 329 8.55 -5.82 25.66
C GLU A 329 7.56 -6.76 24.92
N SER A 330 6.75 -6.28 23.97
CA SER A 330 5.72 -7.15 23.39
C SER A 330 6.21 -8.00 22.22
N VAL A 331 5.92 -9.30 22.28
CA VAL A 331 6.08 -10.27 21.18
C VAL A 331 4.85 -10.26 20.28
N GLY A 332 4.49 -9.10 19.73
CA GLY A 332 3.30 -9.00 18.87
C GLY A 332 3.53 -9.67 17.51
N ASN A 333 2.60 -10.53 17.07
CA ASN A 333 2.63 -11.08 15.71
C ASN A 333 2.21 -9.99 14.71
N LEU A 334 3.19 -9.33 14.08
CA LEU A 334 2.96 -8.29 13.07
C LEU A 334 2.14 -8.77 11.88
N GLU A 335 2.26 -10.05 11.53
CA GLU A 335 1.59 -10.66 10.37
C GLU A 335 0.07 -10.62 10.50
N ASP A 336 -0.43 -10.91 11.72
CA ASP A 336 -1.85 -10.96 12.04
C ASP A 336 -2.42 -9.61 12.50
N LYS A 337 -1.58 -8.58 12.65
CA LYS A 337 -2.03 -7.28 13.17
C LYS A 337 -2.90 -6.52 12.17
N VAL A 338 -4.11 -6.16 12.61
CA VAL A 338 -5.12 -5.47 11.81
C VAL A 338 -5.32 -4.02 12.24
N ASP A 339 -5.29 -3.74 13.53
CA ASP A 339 -5.54 -2.40 14.05
C ASP A 339 -4.27 -1.56 14.10
N LYS A 340 -4.43 -0.24 14.09
CA LYS A 340 -3.39 0.70 14.53
C LYS A 340 -4.03 1.91 15.18
N SER A 341 -3.38 2.42 16.21
CA SER A 341 -3.78 3.66 16.88
C SER A 341 -2.80 4.81 16.64
N VAL A 342 -3.33 5.96 16.28
CA VAL A 342 -2.55 7.15 15.94
C VAL A 342 -2.94 8.30 16.85
N ARG A 343 -1.95 8.87 17.54
CA ARG A 343 -2.07 10.17 18.19
C ARG A 343 -0.96 11.08 17.66
N ARG A 344 -1.32 12.09 16.86
CA ARG A 344 -0.34 12.96 16.16
C ARG A 344 0.61 13.73 17.09
N THR A 345 0.18 13.97 18.33
CA THR A 345 0.98 14.63 19.37
C THR A 345 2.04 13.72 20.00
N ASN A 346 2.12 12.45 19.59
CA ASN A 346 3.12 11.50 20.07
C ASN A 346 4.10 11.23 18.93
N GLY A 347 5.40 11.28 19.23
CA GLY A 347 6.41 10.81 18.30
C GLY A 347 6.20 9.30 18.05
N ARG A 348 6.30 8.87 16.80
CA ARG A 348 6.06 7.48 16.41
C ARG A 348 7.12 6.99 15.45
N TYR A 349 7.45 5.71 15.51
CA TYR A 349 8.35 5.10 14.52
C TYR A 349 7.49 4.34 13.51
N GLN A 350 7.81 4.51 12.24
CA GLN A 350 7.26 3.71 11.15
C GLN A 350 8.30 2.71 10.72
N LEU A 351 7.91 1.44 10.59
CA LEU A 351 8.73 0.35 10.09
C LEU A 351 8.18 -0.10 8.74
N SER A 352 9.01 -0.03 7.70
CA SER A 352 8.71 -0.51 6.36
C SER A 352 8.95 -2.01 6.26
N THR A 353 7.98 -2.73 5.72
CA THR A 353 7.96 -4.20 5.62
C THR A 353 7.42 -4.62 4.25
N PHE A 354 7.64 -5.88 3.85
CA PHE A 354 7.11 -6.41 2.60
C PHE A 354 6.12 -7.52 2.87
N ARG A 355 4.93 -7.42 2.29
CA ARG A 355 3.93 -8.50 2.35
C ARG A 355 3.83 -9.15 0.98
N ILE A 356 3.96 -10.46 0.95
CA ILE A 356 3.77 -11.26 -0.27
C ILE A 356 2.55 -12.14 -0.10
N TYR A 357 1.68 -12.15 -1.10
CA TYR A 357 0.53 -13.02 -1.19
C TYR A 357 0.85 -14.21 -2.10
N PHE A 358 0.39 -15.40 -1.76
CA PHE A 358 0.67 -16.64 -2.49
C PHE A 358 -0.63 -17.33 -2.91
N PRO A 359 -0.67 -17.95 -4.10
CA PRO A 359 -1.88 -18.59 -4.61
C PRO A 359 -2.12 -19.99 -4.06
N SER A 360 -1.17 -20.53 -3.29
CA SER A 360 -1.21 -21.85 -2.67
C SER A 360 -0.49 -21.82 -1.34
N GLU A 361 -0.64 -22.90 -0.57
CA GLU A 361 0.15 -23.13 0.64
C GLU A 361 1.65 -23.21 0.29
N PHE A 362 2.48 -22.82 1.25
CA PHE A 362 3.93 -22.95 1.20
C PHE A 362 4.43 -23.54 2.51
N SER A 363 5.60 -24.20 2.45
CA SER A 363 6.30 -24.66 3.64
C SER A 363 7.40 -23.68 4.00
N GLU A 364 7.49 -23.27 5.26
CA GLU A 364 8.61 -22.45 5.73
C GLU A 364 9.93 -23.22 5.53
N PRO A 365 11.02 -22.54 5.09
CA PRO A 365 12.34 -23.13 5.07
C PRO A 365 12.73 -23.63 6.47
N PRO A 366 13.39 -24.79 6.58
CA PRO A 366 13.90 -25.29 7.85
C PRO A 366 14.97 -24.32 8.37
N PRO A 367 15.19 -24.20 9.69
CA PRO A 367 16.08 -23.21 10.28
C PRO A 367 17.52 -23.21 9.71
N GLU A 368 18.00 -24.37 9.23
CA GLU A 368 19.34 -24.54 8.67
C GLU A 368 19.50 -23.93 7.27
N ILE A 369 18.38 -23.78 6.53
CA ILE A 369 18.33 -23.19 5.19
C ILE A 369 17.65 -21.81 5.23
N ALA A 370 16.99 -21.50 6.34
CA ALA A 370 16.39 -20.21 6.57
C ALA A 370 17.48 -19.14 6.42
N PRO A 371 17.23 -18.11 5.60
CA PRO A 371 18.20 -17.05 5.38
C PRO A 371 18.70 -16.49 6.72
N GLU A 372 20.03 -16.47 6.89
CA GLU A 372 20.69 -16.07 8.14
C GLU A 372 20.05 -14.81 8.73
N VAL A 373 19.53 -14.97 9.94
CA VAL A 373 19.02 -13.89 10.77
C VAL A 373 20.07 -13.69 11.86
N ASP A 374 20.74 -12.54 11.90
CA ASP A 374 21.57 -12.16 13.05
C ASP A 374 20.64 -12.03 14.27
N THR A 375 20.51 -13.11 15.04
CA THR A 375 19.46 -13.32 16.06
C THR A 375 19.80 -12.71 17.43
N ALA A 376 20.71 -11.74 17.49
CA ALA A 376 21.23 -11.24 18.77
C ALA A 376 20.18 -10.55 19.67
N ALA A 377 19.02 -10.13 19.13
CA ALA A 377 17.93 -9.58 19.93
C ALA A 377 16.56 -10.06 19.43
N GLY A 378 15.75 -10.62 20.33
CA GLY A 378 14.32 -10.83 20.06
C GLY A 378 13.60 -9.53 19.74
N TRP A 379 12.40 -9.62 19.15
CA TRP A 379 11.54 -8.47 18.81
C TRP A 379 11.11 -7.67 20.06
N GLY A 380 11.99 -6.80 20.58
CA GLY A 380 11.71 -5.89 21.70
C GLY A 380 11.01 -4.60 21.27
N CYS A 381 9.92 -4.70 20.51
CA CYS A 381 9.11 -3.53 20.14
C CYS A 381 7.62 -3.72 20.47
N VAL A 382 7.01 -2.69 21.06
CA VAL A 382 5.55 -2.62 21.21
C VAL A 382 4.93 -2.09 19.94
N ILE A 383 3.75 -2.57 19.56
CA ILE A 383 3.06 -2.19 18.33
C ILE A 383 1.71 -1.59 18.72
N SER A 384 1.44 -0.31 18.44
CA SER A 384 0.11 0.33 18.69
C SER A 384 -0.84 0.19 17.54
#